data_AF-A0A7L4NHA3-F1
#
_entry.id   AF-A0A7L4NHA3-F1
#
_cell.length_a   1.000
_cell.length_b   1.000
_cell.length_c   1.000
_cell.angle_alpha   90.00
_cell.angle_beta   90.00
_cell.angle_gamma   90.00
#
_symmetry.space_group_name_H-M   'P 1'
#
loop_
_entity.id
_entity.type
_entity.pdbx_description
1 polymer ?
#
loop_
_entity_poly.entity_id
_entity_poly.type
_entity_poly.pdbx_seq_one_letter_code
_entity_poly.pdbx_strand_id
1 'polypeptide(L)' 'GISRPQPIAESGNEPCVRQCPDSMVVIQPPSVAVTIPGPILSSFPQDSVVGSSG' A
#
# COMPACT_ATOMS: atom_id res chain seq x y z
N GLY A 1 21.10 46.65 -36.89
CA GLY A 1 20.48 45.32 -36.96
C GLY A 1 21.15 44.44 -35.93
N ILE A 2 20.38 43.74 -35.10
CA ILE A 2 20.94 42.85 -34.08
C ILE A 2 21.36 41.54 -34.76
N SER A 3 22.64 41.19 -34.66
CA SER A 3 23.13 39.89 -35.12
C SER A 3 22.56 38.82 -34.20
N ARG A 4 21.74 37.92 -34.75
CA ARG A 4 21.28 36.73 -34.04
C ARG A 4 22.21 35.58 -34.42
N PRO A 5 23.17 35.19 -33.56
CA PRO A 5 23.99 34.02 -33.86
C PRO A 5 23.08 32.81 -34.01
N GLN A 6 23.27 32.06 -35.09
CA GLN A 6 22.49 30.85 -35.33
C GLN A 6 22.85 29.80 -34.26
N PRO A 7 21.87 29.08 -33.70
CA PRO A 7 22.15 28.02 -32.75
C PRO A 7 22.90 26.89 -33.46
N ILE A 8 24.10 26.58 -32.96
CA ILE A 8 24.89 25.45 -33.42
C ILE A 8 24.34 24.21 -32.71
N ALA A 9 23.86 23.25 -33.48
CA ALA A 9 23.43 21.95 -32.97
C ALA A 9 24.51 20.92 -33.29
N GLU A 10 25.29 20.56 -32.27
CA GLU A 10 26.24 19.46 -32.34
C GLU A 10 25.49 18.16 -31.97
N SER A 11 25.40 17.21 -32.89
CA SER A 11 24.84 15.88 -32.63
C SER A 11 25.95 14.86 -32.53
N GLY A 12 26.03 14.13 -31.41
CA GLY A 12 26.94 13.01 -31.22
C GLY A 12 26.17 11.70 -31.06
N ASN A 13 26.73 10.59 -31.55
CA ASN A 13 26.19 9.24 -31.38
C ASN A 13 26.77 8.50 -30.16
N GLU A 14 27.59 9.18 -29.37
CA GLU A 14 28.18 8.61 -28.15
C GLU A 14 27.10 8.39 -27.07
N PRO A 15 27.20 7.33 -26.24
CA PRO A 15 26.25 7.09 -25.17
C PRO A 15 26.21 8.26 -24.18
N CYS A 16 25.07 8.94 -24.10
CA CYS A 16 24.83 9.96 -23.08
C CYS A 16 24.43 9.30 -21.77
N VAL A 17 25.42 8.72 -21.09
CA VAL A 17 25.25 8.16 -19.74
C VAL A 17 25.75 9.17 -18.71
N ARG A 18 24.88 9.53 -17.76
CA ARG A 18 25.23 10.30 -16.58
C ARG A 18 25.03 9.42 -15.35
N GLN A 19 26.03 9.40 -14.47
CA GLN A 19 25.85 8.84 -13.14
C GLN A 19 24.94 9.80 -12.36
N CYS A 20 23.75 9.31 -12.01
CA CYS A 20 22.83 10.00 -11.13
C CYS A 20 22.93 9.38 -9.73
N PRO A 21 22.71 10.17 -8.65
CA PRO A 21 22.49 9.61 -7.33
C PRO A 21 21.27 8.67 -7.32
N ASP A 22 21.19 7.81 -6.31
CA ASP A 22 20.03 6.96 -6.09
C ASP A 22 18.73 7.78 -5.98
N SER A 23 17.70 7.35 -6.70
CA SER A 23 16.36 7.93 -6.60
C SER A 23 15.53 7.17 -5.58
N MET A 24 14.89 7.87 -4.65
CA MET A 24 13.95 7.26 -3.70
C MET A 24 12.51 7.59 -4.11
N VAL A 25 11.65 6.58 -4.15
CA VAL A 25 10.20 6.75 -4.29
C VAL A 25 9.51 6.23 -3.03
N VAL A 26 8.55 6.98 -2.50
CA VAL A 26 7.73 6.56 -1.36
C VAL A 26 6.34 6.19 -1.88
N ILE A 27 5.91 4.96 -1.61
CA ILE A 27 4.56 4.48 -1.93
C ILE A 27 3.70 4.63 -0.67
N GLN A 28 2.64 5.45 -0.75
CA GLN A 28 1.65 5.55 0.31
C GLN A 28 0.37 4.80 -0.09
N PRO A 29 0.14 3.59 0.45
CA PRO A 29 -1.11 2.88 0.23
C PRO A 29 -2.27 3.55 0.97
N PRO A 30 -3.52 3.37 0.51
CA PRO A 30 -4.69 3.85 1.23
C PRO A 30 -4.86 3.11 2.57
N SER A 31 -5.48 3.77 3.55
CA SER A 31 -5.84 3.15 4.83
C SER A 31 -6.88 2.03 4.63
N VAL A 32 -6.63 0.85 5.22
CA VAL A 32 -7.56 -0.28 5.21
C VAL A 32 -8.17 -0.46 6.59
N ALA A 33 -9.50 -0.51 6.68
CA ALA A 33 -10.22 -0.82 7.91
C ALA A 33 -10.77 -2.25 7.85
N VAL A 34 -10.64 -3.00 8.94
CA VAL A 34 -11.17 -4.36 9.09
C VAL A 34 -12.18 -4.37 10.22
N THR A 35 -13.38 -4.90 9.96
CA THR A 35 -14.39 -5.16 10.99
C THR A 35 -14.31 -6.62 11.41
N ILE A 36 -14.02 -6.88 12.68
CA ILE A 36 -14.04 -8.23 13.25
C ILE A 36 -15.43 -8.44 13.87
N PRO A 37 -16.22 -9.42 13.39
CA PRO A 37 -17.51 -9.71 14.01
C PRO A 37 -17.29 -10.17 15.46
N GLY A 38 -18.24 -9.84 16.34
CA GLY A 38 -18.19 -10.27 17.73
C GLY A 38 -18.20 -11.80 17.87
N PRO A 39 -17.76 -12.34 19.02
CA PRO A 39 -17.77 -13.77 19.26
C PRO A 39 -19.21 -14.31 19.28
N ILE A 40 -19.44 -15.47 18.66
CA ILE A 40 -20.69 -16.22 18.81
C ILE A 40 -20.64 -16.97 20.15
N LEU A 41 -21.56 -16.65 21.06
CA LEU A 41 -21.75 -17.40 22.30
C LEU A 41 -22.90 -18.39 22.12
N SER A 42 -22.61 -19.69 22.23
CA SER A 42 -23.61 -20.76 22.20
C SER A 42 -23.65 -21.47 23.55
N SER A 43 -24.85 -21.63 24.12
CA SER A 43 -25.08 -22.51 25.26
C SER A 43 -25.85 -23.74 24.80
N PHE A 44 -25.47 -24.90 25.33
CA PHE A 44 -26.21 -26.16 25.19
C PHE A 44 -26.73 -26.53 26.58
N PRO A 45 -27.96 -26.16 26.93
CA PRO A 45 -28.51 -26.47 28.24
C PRO A 45 -28.56 -27.99 28.43
N GLN A 46 -28.06 -28.47 29.57
CA GLN A 46 -28.22 -29.85 30.00
C GLN A 46 -29.52 -29.92 30.81
N ASP A 47 -30.53 -30.65 30.33
CA ASP A 47 -31.72 -30.92 31.12
C ASP A 47 -31.34 -31.81 32.31
N SER A 48 -31.65 -31.37 33.53
CA SER A 48 -31.49 -32.18 34.74
C SER A 48 -32.85 -32.48 35.34
N VAL A 49 -33.10 -33.77 35.61
CA VAL A 49 -34.32 -34.21 36.31
C VAL A 49 -34.04 -34.17 37.80
N VAL A 50 -34.72 -33.27 38.52
CA VAL A 50 -34.65 -33.19 39.98
C VAL A 50 -35.84 -33.95 40.58
N GLY A 51 -35.55 -35.05 41.28
CA GLY A 51 -36.55 -35.83 42.03
C GLY A 51 -36.48 -35.53 43.53
N SER A 52 -37.62 -35.64 44.22
CA SER A 52 -37.71 -35.60 45.68
C SER A 52 -38.35 -36.89 46.18
N SER A 53 -37.75 -37.50 47.21
CA SER A 53 -38.34 -38.64 47.92
C SER A 53 -38.96 -38.12 49.22
N GLY A 54 -40.29 -38.19 49.30
CA GLY A 54 -41.02 -38.08 50.57
C GLY A 54 -41.15 -39.41 51.27
#